data_AF-A0A024U378-F1
#
_entry.id   AF-A0A024U378-F1
#
_cell.length_a   1.000
_cell.length_b   1.000
_cell.length_c   1.000
_cell.angle_alpha   90.00
_cell.angle_beta   90.00
_cell.angle_gamma   90.00
#
_symmetry.space_group_name_H-M   'P 1'
#
loop_
_entity.id
_entity.type
_entity.pdbx_description
1 polymer ?
#
loop_
_entity_poly.entity_id
_entity_poly.type
_entity_poly.pdbx_seq_one_letter_code
_entity_poly.pdbx_strand_id
1 'polypeptide(L)'
;MPTATVYLNFGCGTCRKAHDLLTAYMADPTNPKLDLTIVEYVKTKLDVATIKSLLSLLFPEDPSPSPLLMMRTTSEEFRTLKLDALDPVADREALIEAMSVEPLLIARPIFVKDGRAIIARPHDRLYELLKADYTRDEPHPVDDYC
;
A
#
# COMPACT_ATOMS: atom_id res chain seq x y z
N MET A 1 13.65 7.41 17.23
CA MET A 1 12.20 7.31 16.94
C MET A 1 12.08 6.58 15.60
N PRO A 2 11.38 5.45 15.52
CA PRO A 2 11.19 4.74 14.25
C PRO A 2 10.41 5.61 13.25
N THR A 3 10.81 5.56 11.98
CA THR A 3 10.15 6.26 10.88
C THR A 3 9.10 5.35 10.24
N ALA A 4 7.97 5.94 9.87
CA ALA A 4 6.92 5.23 9.16
C ALA A 4 6.29 6.15 8.10
N THR A 5 5.85 5.57 6.99
CA THR A 5 5.17 6.31 5.92
C THR A 5 3.88 5.59 5.56
N VAL A 6 2.76 6.32 5.50
CA VAL A 6 1.49 5.80 4.98
C VAL A 6 1.12 6.51 3.69
N TYR A 7 0.92 5.73 2.62
CA TYR A 7 0.40 6.19 1.35
C TYR A 7 -1.09 5.92 1.31
N LEU A 8 -1.88 7.00 1.26
CA LEU A 8 -3.33 6.93 1.33
C LEU A 8 -4.02 7.82 0.31
N ASN A 9 -5.31 7.57 0.13
CA ASN A 9 -6.22 8.41 -0.64
C ASN A 9 -7.40 8.75 0.28
N PHE A 10 -7.54 10.00 0.72
CA PHE A 10 -8.59 10.42 1.65
C PHE A 10 -10.01 10.25 1.08
N GLY A 11 -10.17 10.13 -0.25
CA GLY A 11 -11.44 9.76 -0.88
C GLY A 11 -11.91 8.34 -0.55
N CYS A 12 -11.02 7.44 -0.14
CA CYS A 12 -11.31 6.03 0.17
C CYS A 12 -11.67 5.81 1.65
N GLY A 13 -12.77 5.07 1.91
CA GLY A 13 -13.22 4.74 3.27
C GLY A 13 -12.19 3.96 4.09
N THR A 14 -11.55 2.95 3.50
CA THR A 14 -10.49 2.15 4.16
C THR A 14 -9.28 3.00 4.52
N CYS A 15 -8.89 3.95 3.66
CA CYS A 15 -7.81 4.90 3.93
C CYS A 15 -8.13 5.84 5.10
N ARG A 16 -9.37 6.34 5.19
CA ARG A 16 -9.78 7.18 6.34
C ARG A 16 -9.72 6.40 7.65
N LYS A 17 -10.23 5.16 7.67
CA LYS A 17 -10.12 4.29 8.84
C LYS A 17 -8.66 3.99 9.22
N ALA A 18 -7.79 3.78 8.25
CA ALA A 18 -6.35 3.60 8.48
C ALA A 18 -5.69 4.85 9.09
N HIS A 19 -6.04 6.03 8.58
CA HIS A 19 -5.59 7.32 9.14
C HIS A 19 -6.06 7.51 10.59
N ASP A 20 -7.32 7.23 10.87
CA ASP A 20 -7.90 7.35 12.22
C ASP A 20 -7.22 6.38 13.19
N LEU A 21 -6.95 5.15 12.77
CA LEU A 21 -6.20 4.15 13.53
C LEU A 21 -4.80 4.65 13.88
N LEU A 22 -4.04 5.16 12.90
CA LEU A 22 -2.69 5.71 13.14
C LEU A 22 -2.73 6.91 14.08
N THR A 23 -3.71 7.79 13.92
CA THR A 23 -3.90 8.96 14.79
C THR A 23 -4.16 8.54 16.24
N ALA A 24 -5.08 7.60 16.44
CA ALA A 24 -5.38 7.06 17.77
C ALA A 24 -4.17 6.34 18.38
N TYR A 25 -3.46 5.54 17.59
CA TYR A 25 -2.24 4.85 18.03
C TYR A 25 -1.17 5.83 18.54
N MET A 26 -0.94 6.93 17.82
CA MET A 26 0.06 7.94 18.21
C MET A 26 -0.35 8.80 19.43
N ALA A 27 -1.66 9.01 19.61
CA ALA A 27 -2.22 9.77 20.73
C ALA A 27 -2.11 9.02 22.06
N ASP A 28 -2.14 7.68 22.03
CA ASP A 28 -1.96 6.85 23.21
C ASP A 28 -0.50 6.94 23.72
N PRO A 29 -0.28 7.36 24.98
CA PRO A 29 1.07 7.49 25.55
C PRO A 29 1.74 6.15 25.83
N THR A 30 0.99 5.03 25.84
CA THR A 30 1.53 3.69 26.06
C THR A 30 2.17 3.10 24.80
N ASN A 31 1.83 3.62 23.62
CA ASN A 31 2.40 3.17 22.35
C ASN A 31 3.76 3.83 22.04
N PRO A 32 4.67 3.11 21.36
CA PRO A 32 5.88 3.69 20.80
C PRO A 32 5.61 4.91 19.92
N LYS A 33 6.40 5.96 20.08
CA LYS A 33 6.33 7.15 19.22
C LYS A 33 6.84 6.83 17.82
N LEU A 34 6.14 7.32 16.81
CA LEU A 34 6.45 7.16 15.38
C LEU A 34 6.68 8.53 14.76
N ASP A 35 7.74 8.63 13.96
CA ASP A 35 7.88 9.72 13.00
C ASP A 35 7.07 9.36 11.75
N LEU A 36 5.76 9.66 11.81
CA LEU A 36 4.80 9.25 10.78
C LEU A 36 4.69 10.32 9.67
N THR A 37 5.01 9.92 8.45
CA THR A 37 4.74 10.70 7.24
C THR A 37 3.45 10.21 6.57
N ILE A 38 2.53 11.13 6.27
CA ILE A 38 1.30 10.84 5.54
C ILE A 38 1.44 11.37 4.12
N VAL A 39 1.31 10.49 3.12
CA VAL A 39 1.42 10.83 1.71
C VAL A 39 0.07 10.61 1.03
N GLU A 40 -0.58 11.69 0.58
CA GLU A 40 -1.74 11.60 -0.29
C GLU A 40 -1.29 11.32 -1.73
N TYR A 41 -1.14 10.03 -2.05
CA TYR A 41 -0.41 9.58 -3.23
C TYR A 41 -1.07 10.00 -4.55
N VAL A 42 -2.39 10.19 -4.56
CA VAL A 42 -3.14 10.67 -5.74
C VAL A 42 -2.79 12.11 -6.08
N LYS A 43 -2.54 12.96 -5.07
CA LYS A 43 -2.16 14.36 -5.29
C LYS A 43 -0.68 14.53 -5.55
N THR A 44 0.14 13.78 -4.82
CA THR A 44 1.60 13.89 -4.87
C THR A 44 2.19 13.23 -6.12
N LYS A 45 1.53 12.19 -6.65
CA LYS A 45 2.00 11.30 -7.73
C LYS A 45 3.35 10.66 -7.39
N LEU A 46 3.38 9.34 -7.35
CA LEU A 46 4.61 8.60 -7.08
C LEU A 46 5.41 8.44 -8.37
N ASP A 47 6.71 8.69 -8.30
CA ASP A 47 7.61 8.41 -9.42
C ASP A 47 7.89 6.91 -9.55
N VAL A 48 8.42 6.52 -10.72
CA VAL A 48 8.79 5.13 -11.04
C VAL A 48 9.76 4.54 -10.02
N ALA A 49 10.71 5.33 -9.51
CA ALA A 49 11.69 4.87 -8.52
C ALA A 49 11.03 4.53 -7.18
N THR A 50 10.11 5.38 -6.71
CA THR A 50 9.33 5.16 -5.49
C THR A 50 8.44 3.92 -5.63
N ILE A 51 7.78 3.76 -6.78
CA ILE A 51 6.93 2.58 -7.06
C ILE A 51 7.75 1.28 -7.02
N LYS A 52 8.94 1.26 -7.64
CA LYS A 52 9.86 0.12 -7.58
C LYS A 52 10.32 -0.19 -6.16
N SER A 53 10.63 0.85 -5.39
CA SER A 53 11.01 0.72 -3.99
C SER A 53 9.87 0.11 -3.15
N LEU A 54 8.64 0.61 -3.31
CA LEU A 54 7.46 0.07 -2.61
C LEU A 54 7.22 -1.40 -2.96
N LEU A 55 7.32 -1.78 -4.23
CA LEU A 55 7.20 -3.18 -4.65
C LEU A 55 8.23 -4.08 -3.94
N SER A 56 9.48 -3.63 -3.84
CA SER A 56 10.55 -4.38 -3.17
C SER A 56 10.30 -4.49 -1.65
N LEU A 57 9.76 -3.44 -1.03
CA LEU A 57 9.41 -3.46 0.40
C LEU A 57 8.18 -4.32 0.72
N LEU A 58 7.24 -4.43 -0.23
CA LEU A 58 6.04 -5.25 -0.11
C LEU A 58 6.34 -6.74 -0.28
N PHE A 59 7.29 -7.08 -1.15
CA PHE A 59 7.64 -8.45 -1.51
C PHE A 59 9.16 -8.68 -1.42
N PRO A 60 9.77 -8.56 -0.22
CA PRO A 60 11.22 -8.58 -0.05
C PRO A 60 11.88 -9.92 -0.42
N GLU A 61 11.12 -11.01 -0.43
CA GLU A 61 11.59 -12.35 -0.79
C GLU A 61 11.67 -12.58 -2.31
N ASP A 62 11.04 -11.71 -3.10
CA ASP A 62 11.03 -11.79 -4.56
C ASP A 62 11.94 -10.68 -5.13
N PRO A 63 13.01 -11.00 -5.88
CA PRO A 63 13.89 -10.00 -6.47
C PRO A 63 13.25 -9.21 -7.61
N SER A 64 12.14 -9.69 -8.19
CA SER A 64 11.43 -9.03 -9.28
C SER A 64 9.90 -9.23 -9.18
N PRO A 65 9.26 -8.73 -8.11
CA PRO A 65 7.86 -9.00 -7.80
C PRO A 65 6.94 -8.36 -8.83
N SER A 66 5.98 -9.12 -9.37
CA SER A 66 5.03 -8.65 -10.38
C SER A 66 4.37 -7.32 -9.97
N PRO A 67 4.35 -6.28 -10.84
CA PRO A 67 3.71 -5.00 -10.49
C PRO A 67 2.22 -5.15 -10.21
N LEU A 68 1.56 -6.15 -10.81
CA LEU A 68 0.14 -6.44 -10.62
C LEU A 68 -0.22 -6.71 -9.16
N LEU A 69 0.73 -7.20 -8.33
CA LEU A 69 0.52 -7.44 -6.91
C LEU A 69 0.27 -6.16 -6.10
N MET A 70 0.72 -5.01 -6.61
CA MET A 70 0.49 -3.69 -6.01
C MET A 70 -0.63 -2.92 -6.72
N MET A 71 -1.17 -3.43 -7.82
CA MET A 71 -2.20 -2.76 -8.60
C MET A 71 -3.61 -3.14 -8.15
N ARG A 72 -4.56 -2.26 -8.42
CA ARG A 72 -6.00 -2.50 -8.30
C ARG A 72 -6.54 -3.10 -9.58
N THR A 73 -6.25 -4.38 -9.80
CA THR A 73 -6.62 -5.12 -11.03
C THR A 73 -8.13 -5.18 -11.29
N THR A 74 -8.96 -4.93 -10.27
CA THR A 74 -10.43 -4.89 -10.36
C THR A 74 -11.00 -3.53 -10.75
N SER A 75 -10.18 -2.48 -10.86
CA SER A 75 -10.64 -1.10 -11.10
C SER A 75 -11.02 -0.84 -12.55
N GLU A 76 -11.85 0.18 -12.78
CA GLU A 76 -12.26 0.59 -14.13
C GLU A 76 -11.07 1.15 -14.93
N GLU A 77 -10.18 1.89 -14.26
CA GLU A 77 -8.98 2.47 -14.86
C GLU A 77 -8.07 1.37 -15.41
N PHE A 78 -7.90 0.27 -14.66
CA PHE A 78 -7.09 -0.88 -15.09
C PHE A 78 -7.62 -1.50 -16.39
N ARG A 79 -8.94 -1.70 -16.48
CA ARG A 79 -9.60 -2.25 -17.69
C ARG A 79 -9.61 -1.26 -18.85
N THR A 80 -9.85 0.02 -18.58
CA THR A 80 -9.91 1.08 -19.61
C THR A 80 -8.55 1.24 -20.30
N LEU A 81 -7.47 1.11 -19.54
CA LEU A 81 -6.10 1.14 -20.05
C LEU A 81 -5.64 -0.21 -20.62
N LYS A 82 -6.50 -1.24 -20.63
CA LYS A 82 -6.22 -2.60 -21.14
C LYS A 82 -4.98 -3.25 -20.51
N LEU A 83 -4.74 -2.96 -19.23
CA LEU A 83 -3.58 -3.48 -18.50
C LEU A 83 -3.75 -4.97 -18.17
N ASP A 84 -4.97 -5.50 -18.28
CA ASP A 84 -5.30 -6.92 -18.15
C ASP A 84 -4.74 -7.78 -19.29
N ALA A 85 -4.45 -7.17 -20.44
CA ALA A 85 -3.87 -7.86 -21.60
C ALA A 85 -2.33 -7.90 -21.59
N LEU A 86 -1.68 -7.23 -20.64
CA LEU A 86 -0.23 -7.13 -20.55
C LEU A 86 0.37 -8.33 -19.80
N ASP A 87 1.56 -8.75 -20.20
CA ASP A 87 2.32 -9.78 -19.51
C ASP A 87 3.06 -9.17 -18.29
N PRO A 88 2.90 -9.72 -17.07
CA PRO A 88 3.48 -9.13 -15.86
C PRO A 88 5.01 -9.11 -15.82
N VAL A 89 5.67 -9.93 -16.65
CA VAL A 89 7.12 -10.03 -16.76
C VAL A 89 7.62 -9.21 -17.94
N ALA A 90 7.08 -9.44 -19.14
CA ALA A 90 7.53 -8.77 -20.36
C ALA A 90 7.17 -7.28 -20.37
N ASP A 91 6.02 -6.91 -19.80
CA ASP A 91 5.51 -5.53 -19.77
C ASP A 91 5.68 -4.86 -18.38
N ARG A 92 6.59 -5.39 -17.55
CA ARG A 92 6.83 -4.92 -16.18
C ARG A 92 7.01 -3.41 -16.08
N GLU A 93 7.87 -2.84 -16.93
CA GLU A 93 8.18 -1.41 -16.91
C GLU A 93 6.96 -0.58 -17.32
N ALA A 94 6.20 -1.03 -18.33
CA ALA A 94 4.96 -0.37 -18.74
C ALA A 94 3.90 -0.37 -17.64
N LEU A 95 3.76 -1.46 -16.89
CA LEU A 95 2.85 -1.53 -15.73
C LEU A 95 3.28 -0.57 -14.60
N ILE A 96 4.58 -0.42 -14.37
CA ILE A 96 5.13 0.51 -13.38
C ILE A 96 4.93 1.96 -13.81
N GLU A 97 5.20 2.27 -15.07
CA GLU A 97 4.95 3.60 -15.64
C GLU A 97 3.47 3.96 -15.59
N ALA A 98 2.58 3.02 -15.90
CA ALA A 98 1.13 3.21 -15.79
C ALA A 98 0.72 3.63 -14.38
N MET A 99 1.27 3.02 -13.32
CA MET A 99 1.01 3.43 -11.93
C MET A 99 1.51 4.85 -11.61
N SER A 100 2.61 5.29 -12.23
CA SER A 100 3.14 6.64 -12.03
C SER A 100 2.27 7.70 -12.73
N VAL A 101 1.79 7.38 -13.94
CA VAL A 101 0.93 8.25 -14.74
C VAL A 101 -0.49 8.32 -14.18
N GLU A 102 -1.05 7.16 -13.82
CA GLU A 102 -2.39 6.98 -13.27
C GLU A 102 -2.31 6.40 -11.84
N PRO A 103 -2.15 7.27 -10.81
CA PRO A 103 -2.01 6.83 -9.43
C PRO A 103 -3.18 5.97 -8.94
N LEU A 104 -4.40 6.16 -9.46
CA LEU A 104 -5.57 5.40 -9.00
C LEU A 104 -5.45 3.89 -9.21
N LEU A 105 -4.51 3.44 -10.05
CA LEU A 105 -4.14 2.03 -10.22
C LEU A 105 -3.45 1.43 -9.00
N ILE A 106 -2.85 2.22 -8.11
CA ILE A 106 -2.08 1.73 -6.96
C ILE A 106 -3.03 1.27 -5.84
N ALA A 107 -2.78 0.07 -5.29
CA ALA A 107 -3.48 -0.45 -4.13
C ALA A 107 -3.19 0.40 -2.89
N ARG A 108 -4.18 0.49 -1.98
CA ARG A 108 -4.16 1.44 -0.86
C ARG A 108 -4.94 0.91 0.34
N PRO A 109 -4.66 1.39 1.56
CA PRO A 109 -3.45 2.13 1.94
C PRO A 109 -2.20 1.24 1.90
N ILE A 110 -1.03 1.82 1.58
CA ILE A 110 0.27 1.15 1.73
C ILE A 110 0.95 1.75 2.95
N PHE A 111 1.41 0.91 3.87
CA PHE A 111 2.11 1.34 5.07
C PHE A 111 3.52 0.78 5.08
N VAL A 112 4.50 1.65 5.27
CA VAL A 112 5.93 1.34 5.29
C VAL A 112 6.46 1.65 6.69
N LYS A 113 7.12 0.69 7.32
CA LYS A 113 7.79 0.87 8.61
C LYS A 113 8.95 -0.12 8.73
N ASP A 114 10.08 0.35 9.25
CA ASP A 114 11.28 -0.47 9.53
C ASP A 114 11.74 -1.35 8.34
N GLY A 115 11.73 -0.78 7.12
CA GLY A 115 12.18 -1.48 5.91
C GLY A 115 11.21 -2.55 5.38
N ARG A 116 9.97 -2.57 5.88
CA ARG A 116 8.91 -3.46 5.38
C ARG A 116 7.69 -2.64 4.99
N ALA A 117 6.94 -3.13 4.00
CA ALA A 117 5.67 -2.55 3.61
C ALA A 117 4.52 -3.57 3.63
N ILE A 118 3.31 -3.07 3.82
CA ILE A 118 2.07 -3.86 3.67
C ILE A 118 1.01 -3.05 2.92
N ILE A 119 0.15 -3.75 2.17
CA ILE A 119 -1.12 -3.21 1.71
C ILE A 119 -2.15 -3.47 2.81
N ALA A 120 -2.53 -2.42 3.54
CA ALA A 120 -3.44 -2.53 4.68
C ALA A 120 -4.91 -2.55 4.23
N ARG A 121 -5.26 -3.65 3.54
CA ARG A 121 -6.64 -4.05 3.23
C ARG A 121 -6.89 -5.41 3.90
N PRO A 122 -7.66 -5.47 5.00
CA PRO A 122 -8.32 -4.35 5.69
C PRO A 122 -7.35 -3.42 6.45
N HIS A 123 -7.85 -2.24 6.84
CA HIS A 123 -7.07 -1.14 7.45
C HIS A 123 -6.35 -1.49 8.76
N ASP A 124 -6.86 -2.46 9.51
CA ASP A 124 -6.31 -2.95 10.77
C ASP A 124 -5.04 -3.78 10.60
N ARG A 125 -4.75 -4.24 9.37
CA ARG A 125 -3.45 -4.85 9.03
C ARG A 125 -2.26 -3.96 9.36
N LEU A 126 -2.46 -2.64 9.52
CA LEU A 126 -1.46 -1.73 10.08
C LEU A 126 -0.81 -2.27 11.36
N TYR A 127 -1.56 -2.99 12.21
CA TYR A 127 -1.03 -3.58 13.43
C TYR A 127 0.07 -4.62 13.19
N GLU A 128 0.10 -5.27 12.02
CA GLU A 128 1.18 -6.20 11.62
C GLU A 128 2.56 -5.53 11.66
N LEU A 129 2.65 -4.20 11.46
CA LEU A 129 3.89 -3.43 11.55
C LEU A 129 3.98 -2.53 12.80
N LEU A 130 2.85 -2.22 13.44
CA LEU A 130 2.81 -1.35 14.63
C LEU A 130 3.04 -2.10 15.95
N LYS A 131 2.70 -3.39 16.02
CA LYS A 131 2.74 -4.18 17.27
C LYS A 131 3.54 -5.47 17.05
N ALA A 132 4.58 -5.67 17.87
CA ALA A 132 5.47 -6.82 17.75
C ALA A 132 4.80 -8.15 18.12
N ASP A 133 3.78 -8.09 18.96
CA ASP A 133 2.98 -9.20 19.49
C ASP A 133 1.64 -9.38 18.75
N TYR A 134 1.45 -8.71 17.61
CA TYR A 134 0.21 -8.82 16.84
C TYR A 134 0.08 -10.20 16.20
N THR A 135 -0.73 -11.05 16.81
CA THR A 135 -1.24 -12.28 16.22
C THR A 135 -2.61 -11.99 15.61
N ARG A 136 -2.76 -12.35 14.33
CA ARG A 136 -4.07 -12.25 13.67
C ARG A 136 -4.95 -13.39 14.20
N ASP A 137 -5.98 -13.06 14.96
CA ASP A 137 -6.90 -14.06 15.55
C ASP A 137 -7.73 -14.81 14.49
N GLU A 138 -7.96 -14.24 13.30
CA GLU A 138 -8.62 -14.93 12.18
C GLU A 138 -8.08 -14.48 10.80
N PRO A 139 -8.05 -15.38 9.79
CA PRO A 139 -7.87 -14.98 8.42
C PRO A 139 -9.08 -14.13 8.02
N HIS A 140 -8.84 -12.84 7.79
CA HIS A 140 -9.82 -12.04 7.07
C HIS A 140 -10.00 -12.72 5.73
N PRO A 141 -11.25 -12.97 5.29
CA PRO A 141 -11.49 -13.43 3.94
C PRO A 141 -10.65 -12.55 3.01
N VAL A 142 -10.04 -13.18 2.01
CA VAL A 142 -9.55 -12.48 0.81
C VAL A 142 -10.78 -11.84 0.19
N ASP A 143 -11.26 -10.76 0.81
CA ASP A 143 -12.47 -10.09 0.38
C ASP A 143 -12.16 -9.65 -1.03
N ASP A 144 -13.01 -10.12 -1.93
CA ASP A 144 -13.14 -9.73 -3.31
C ASP A 144 -13.29 -8.20 -3.32
N TYR A 145 -12.15 -7.52 -3.29
CA TYR A 145 -12.07 -6.08 -3.17
C TYR A 145 -12.29 -5.51 -4.57
N CYS A 146 -13.57 -5.45 -4.96
CA CYS A 146 -14.05 -4.50 -5.96
C CYS A 146 -13.45 -3.09 -5.71
#